data_AF-A0AA36GVS7-F1
#
_entry.id   AF-A0AA36GVS7-F1
#
_cell.length_a   1.000
_cell.length_b   1.000
_cell.length_c   1.000
_cell.angle_alpha   90.00
_cell.angle_beta   90.00
_cell.angle_gamma   90.00
#
_symmetry.space_group_name_H-M   'P 1'
#
loop_
_entity.id
_entity.type
_entity.pdbx_description
1 polymer ?
#
loop_
_entity_poly.entity_id
_entity_poly.type
_entity_poly.pdbx_seq_one_letter_code
_entity_poly.pdbx_strand_id
1 'polypeptide(L)'
;MIAVLVLFLCATSAMTQEFQLWNQYPESNGNYIVPYKFTGTYNPEQLSMITTAMQKIADNTCVEFRRRTDEEEFVDIVNEIDGSCGANVGRTGEKRIYLESNENENCMNETVMVNLLHSLGLSFEHQRVDRDKYITVHFENIADPHLRLFLTEAESTQNYLSVPYDYLSIMHGEKNAYAKPGTITIETLDPTYQDQIGTATEPSAHDYEKINLLFKCDKH
;
A
#
# COMPACT_ATOMS: atom_id res chain seq x y z
N MET A 1 -2.31 -7.19 -62.52
CA MET A 1 -2.22 -5.79 -62.06
C MET A 1 -2.84 -5.72 -60.67
N ILE A 2 -1.96 -5.57 -59.67
CA ILE A 2 -2.09 -4.98 -58.33
C ILE A 2 -3.44 -5.18 -57.58
N ALA A 3 -3.42 -6.12 -56.61
CA ALA A 3 -4.34 -6.11 -55.47
C ALA A 3 -3.77 -5.19 -54.38
N VAL A 4 -4.57 -4.22 -53.93
CA VAL A 4 -4.20 -3.26 -52.90
C VAL A 4 -4.43 -3.90 -51.53
N LEU A 5 -3.33 -4.18 -50.83
CA LEU A 5 -3.31 -4.61 -49.44
C LEU A 5 -3.44 -3.36 -48.56
N VAL A 6 -4.61 -3.12 -47.98
CA VAL A 6 -4.77 -2.10 -46.93
C VAL A 6 -4.44 -2.79 -45.59
N LEU A 7 -3.20 -2.63 -45.15
CA LEU A 7 -2.78 -2.90 -43.78
C LEU A 7 -3.46 -1.88 -42.85
N PHE A 8 -4.54 -2.28 -42.20
CA PHE A 8 -4.99 -1.60 -40.99
C PHE A 8 -4.00 -1.95 -39.87
N LEU A 9 -3.08 -1.03 -39.60
CA LEU A 9 -2.27 -1.04 -38.39
C LEU A 9 -3.22 -0.92 -37.19
N CYS A 10 -3.43 -2.05 -36.52
CA CYS A 10 -3.95 -2.10 -35.17
C CYS A 10 -2.88 -1.49 -34.26
N ALA A 11 -3.12 -0.28 -33.79
CA ALA A 11 -2.42 0.29 -32.65
C ALA A 11 -3.49 0.56 -31.58
N THR A 12 -3.92 -0.50 -30.89
CA THR A 12 -4.53 -0.34 -29.58
C THR A 12 -3.44 0.14 -28.64
N SER A 13 -3.35 1.44 -28.42
CA SER A 13 -2.66 2.01 -27.26
C SER A 13 -3.43 1.56 -26.03
N ALA A 14 -3.13 0.36 -25.53
CA ALA A 14 -3.35 0.04 -24.14
C ALA A 14 -2.46 1.01 -23.37
N MET A 15 -3.04 2.11 -22.89
CA MET A 15 -2.41 2.95 -21.90
C MET A 15 -2.21 2.07 -20.68
N THR A 16 -1.01 1.53 -20.51
CA THR A 16 -0.56 1.04 -19.21
C THR A 16 -0.67 2.24 -18.29
N GLN A 17 -1.65 2.24 -17.39
CA GLN A 17 -1.73 3.25 -16.35
C GLN A 17 -0.44 3.12 -15.55
N GLU A 18 0.52 4.01 -15.80
CA GLU A 18 1.77 4.01 -15.08
C GLU A 18 1.47 4.06 -13.58
N PHE A 19 2.13 3.19 -12.83
CA PHE A 19 2.05 3.16 -11.39
C PHE A 19 2.46 4.52 -10.84
N GLN A 20 1.51 5.26 -10.26
CA GLN A 20 1.72 6.66 -9.88
C GLN A 20 2.31 6.75 -8.48
N LEU A 21 3.58 7.14 -8.39
CA LEU A 21 4.26 7.43 -7.13
C LEU A 21 4.21 8.93 -6.80
N TRP A 22 4.48 9.26 -5.54
CA TRP A 22 4.62 10.63 -5.02
C TRP A 22 5.99 11.25 -5.35
N ASN A 23 6.39 11.26 -6.62
CA ASN A 23 7.69 11.75 -7.08
C ASN A 23 7.66 13.16 -7.70
N GLN A 24 6.60 13.94 -7.43
CA GLN A 24 6.38 15.26 -8.05
C GLN A 24 7.21 16.37 -7.42
N TYR A 25 7.63 16.19 -6.17
CA TYR A 25 8.32 17.22 -5.39
C TYR A 25 9.67 16.69 -4.86
N PRO A 26 10.67 16.51 -5.75
CA PRO A 26 12.02 16.14 -5.33
C PRO A 26 12.73 17.32 -4.66
N GLU A 27 13.49 17.05 -3.61
CA GLU A 27 14.34 18.02 -2.91
C GLU A 27 15.81 17.84 -3.31
N SER A 28 16.59 18.91 -3.15
CA SER A 28 18.02 18.92 -3.51
C SER A 28 18.89 17.88 -2.77
N ASN A 29 18.42 17.35 -1.64
CA ASN A 29 19.12 16.34 -0.84
C ASN A 29 18.87 14.90 -1.31
N GLY A 30 18.03 14.71 -2.33
CA GLY A 30 17.61 13.40 -2.85
C GLY A 30 16.29 12.87 -2.28
N ASN A 31 15.62 13.63 -1.42
CA ASN A 31 14.36 13.22 -0.81
C ASN A 31 13.15 13.61 -1.67
N TYR A 32 12.02 12.97 -1.45
CA TYR A 32 10.74 13.28 -2.07
C TYR A 32 9.74 13.74 -1.01
N ILE A 33 9.08 14.86 -1.28
CA ILE A 33 8.03 15.39 -0.40
C ILE A 33 6.68 14.83 -0.83
N VAL A 34 5.93 14.34 0.16
CA VAL A 34 4.50 14.00 0.07
C VAL A 34 3.73 15.09 0.83
N PRO A 35 3.18 16.10 0.13
CA PRO A 35 2.38 17.11 0.77
C PRO A 35 1.10 16.47 1.32
N TYR A 36 0.70 16.84 2.53
CA TYR A 36 -0.53 16.34 3.14
C TYR A 36 -1.33 17.43 3.85
N LYS A 37 -2.64 17.20 3.96
CA LYS A 37 -3.53 17.97 4.84
C LYS A 37 -4.38 17.01 5.68
N PHE A 38 -4.97 17.55 6.76
CA PHE A 38 -5.98 16.83 7.53
C PHE A 38 -7.37 17.39 7.21
N THR A 39 -8.33 16.48 7.03
CA THR A 39 -9.76 16.79 6.92
C THR A 39 -10.50 16.02 8.00
N GLY A 40 -11.48 16.66 8.64
CA GLY A 40 -12.17 16.11 9.81
C GLY A 40 -11.54 16.54 11.14
N THR A 41 -11.90 15.85 12.22
CA THR A 41 -11.45 16.20 13.59
C THR A 41 -10.48 15.17 14.12
N TYR A 42 -9.31 15.61 14.57
CA TYR A 42 -8.34 14.77 15.26
C TYR A 42 -7.99 15.38 16.61
N ASN A 43 -7.95 14.55 17.64
CA ASN A 43 -7.40 14.96 18.93
C ASN A 43 -5.85 14.99 18.88
N PRO A 44 -5.17 15.61 19.87
CA PRO A 44 -3.71 15.70 19.86
C PRO A 44 -2.97 14.36 19.85
N GLU A 45 -3.52 13.32 20.47
CA GLU A 45 -2.93 11.98 20.50
C GLU A 45 -2.98 11.33 19.12
N GLN A 46 -4.12 11.39 18.43
CA GLN A 46 -4.30 10.90 17.07
C GLN A 46 -3.36 11.62 16.10
N LEU A 47 -3.25 12.95 16.19
CA LEU A 47 -2.30 13.72 15.39
C LEU A 47 -0.86 13.25 15.66
N SER A 48 -0.50 13.02 16.92
CA SER A 48 0.82 12.54 17.32
C SER A 48 1.11 11.15 16.74
N MET A 49 0.14 10.23 16.75
CA MET A 49 0.31 8.89 16.16
C MET A 49 0.60 8.99 14.66
N ILE A 50 -0.18 9.78 13.92
CA ILE A 50 0.00 9.97 12.48
C ILE A 50 1.35 10.60 12.18
N THR A 51 1.72 11.69 12.85
CA THR A 51 3.01 12.37 12.60
C THR A 51 4.21 11.52 13.03
N THR A 52 4.05 10.67 14.05
CA THR A 52 5.11 9.72 14.46
C THR A 52 5.32 8.64 13.41
N ALA A 53 4.24 8.09 12.84
CA ALA A 53 4.33 7.12 11.74
C ALA A 53 4.98 7.75 10.50
N MET A 54 4.60 8.98 10.14
CA MET A 54 5.25 9.74 9.07
C MET A 54 6.75 9.95 9.33
N GLN A 55 7.14 10.28 10.57
CA GLN A 55 8.54 10.47 10.93
C GLN A 55 9.34 9.16 10.81
N LYS A 56 8.77 8.02 11.25
CA LYS A 56 9.41 6.71 11.10
C LYS A 56 9.70 6.38 9.64
N ILE A 57 8.80 6.71 8.72
CA ILE A 57 9.04 6.55 7.28
C ILE A 57 10.20 7.44 6.83
N ALA A 58 10.20 8.72 7.23
CA ALA A 58 11.26 9.67 6.89
C ALA A 58 12.64 9.31 7.47
N ASP A 59 12.68 8.65 8.63
CA ASP A 59 13.94 8.23 9.26
C ASP A 59 14.58 7.01 8.55
N ASN A 60 13.79 6.20 7.85
CA ASN A 60 14.22 4.95 7.22
C ASN A 60 14.24 5.01 5.68
N THR A 61 13.74 6.10 5.10
CA THR A 61 13.60 6.26 3.65
C THR A 61 13.90 7.70 3.23
N CYS A 62 13.96 7.95 1.93
CA CYS A 62 14.05 9.31 1.38
C CYS A 62 12.68 10.01 1.21
N VAL A 63 11.60 9.49 1.80
CA VAL A 63 10.25 10.06 1.66
C VAL A 63 9.86 10.83 2.91
N GLU A 64 9.49 12.11 2.75
CA GLU A 64 9.07 12.98 3.85
C GLU A 64 7.64 13.47 3.65
N PHE A 65 6.82 13.40 4.69
CA PHE A 65 5.49 14.02 4.69
C PHE A 65 5.59 15.46 5.19
N ARG A 66 5.07 16.41 4.40
CA ARG A 66 5.08 17.84 4.75
C ARG A 66 3.67 18.41 4.72
N ARG A 67 3.34 19.27 5.69
CA ARG A 67 2.06 20.00 5.66
C ARG A 67 1.97 20.80 4.38
N ARG A 68 0.92 20.54 3.62
CA ARG A 68 0.63 21.22 2.36
C ARG A 68 0.50 22.73 2.57
N THR A 69 1.09 23.49 1.67
CA THR A 69 0.85 24.93 1.47
C THR A 69 -0.05 25.14 0.25
N ASP A 70 0.52 24.98 -0.93
CA ASP A 70 -0.03 25.35 -2.23
C ASP A 70 0.17 24.25 -3.29
N GLU A 71 0.77 23.13 -2.92
CA GLU A 71 1.00 21.98 -3.81
C GLU A 71 -0.32 21.48 -4.41
N GLU A 72 -0.35 21.25 -5.72
CA GLU A 72 -1.55 20.76 -6.44
C GLU A 72 -1.84 19.29 -6.11
N GLU A 73 -0.80 18.48 -6.13
CA GLU A 73 -0.83 17.07 -5.75
C GLU A 73 -0.51 16.94 -4.25
N PHE A 74 -1.43 16.38 -3.47
CA PHE A 74 -1.26 16.14 -2.03
C PHE A 74 -2.17 15.01 -1.56
N VAL A 75 -1.83 14.38 -0.44
CA VAL A 75 -2.69 13.38 0.21
C VAL A 75 -3.61 14.04 1.24
N ASP A 76 -4.91 13.75 1.16
CA ASP A 76 -5.89 14.17 2.16
C ASP A 76 -6.04 13.06 3.21
N ILE A 77 -5.70 13.35 4.46
CA ILE A 77 -5.84 12.39 5.55
C ILE A 77 -7.14 12.73 6.28
N VAL A 78 -8.11 11.83 6.15
CA VAL A 78 -9.52 12.09 6.42
C VAL A 78 -9.98 11.30 7.65
N ASN A 79 -10.67 11.99 8.56
CA ASN A 79 -11.43 11.37 9.65
C ASN A 79 -12.88 11.90 9.57
N GLU A 80 -13.69 11.21 8.76
CA GLU A 80 -15.10 11.52 8.51
C GLU A 80 -15.95 10.27 8.77
N ILE A 81 -17.22 10.47 9.11
CA ILE A 81 -18.17 9.41 9.47
C ILE A 81 -18.83 8.88 8.19
N ASP A 82 -18.07 8.13 7.40
CA ASP A 82 -18.52 7.24 6.32
C ASP A 82 -17.35 6.47 5.66
N GLY A 83 -16.13 6.56 6.19
CA GLY A 83 -14.89 6.25 5.50
C GLY A 83 -14.04 5.24 6.25
N SER A 84 -14.32 3.96 5.98
CA SER A 84 -13.56 2.77 6.39
C SER A 84 -12.04 3.00 6.41
N CYS A 85 -11.30 2.30 7.26
CA CYS A 85 -9.83 2.35 7.20
C CYS A 85 -9.29 1.93 5.83
N GLY A 86 -8.53 2.79 5.16
CA GLY A 86 -7.94 2.44 3.88
C GLY A 86 -7.26 3.57 3.15
N ALA A 87 -6.45 3.20 2.17
CA ALA A 87 -5.84 4.11 1.22
C ALA A 87 -5.71 3.42 -0.15
N ASN A 88 -5.69 4.20 -1.22
CA ASN A 88 -5.29 3.66 -2.53
C ASN A 88 -3.79 3.40 -2.55
N VAL A 89 -3.39 2.44 -3.38
CA VAL A 89 -1.96 2.17 -3.61
C VAL A 89 -1.36 3.30 -4.46
N GLY A 90 -0.36 3.97 -3.91
CA GLY A 90 0.32 5.10 -4.55
C GLY A 90 -0.55 6.36 -4.65
N ARG A 91 -0.14 7.26 -5.53
CA ARG A 91 -0.84 8.51 -5.87
C ARG A 91 -1.95 8.26 -6.89
N THR A 92 -2.88 7.36 -6.57
CA THR A 92 -3.98 6.97 -7.48
C THR A 92 -5.35 7.30 -6.89
N GLY A 93 -6.34 7.48 -7.78
CA GLY A 93 -7.71 7.80 -7.40
C GLY A 93 -7.84 9.11 -6.62
N GLU A 94 -8.55 9.06 -5.49
CA GLU A 94 -8.89 10.24 -4.69
C GLU A 94 -7.72 10.83 -3.89
N LYS A 95 -6.57 10.13 -3.82
CA LYS A 95 -5.40 10.52 -3.02
C LYS A 95 -5.78 10.81 -1.56
N ARG A 96 -6.59 9.92 -0.99
CA ARG A 96 -7.07 10.00 0.39
C ARG A 96 -6.57 8.83 1.22
N ILE A 97 -6.27 9.11 2.47
CA ILE A 97 -6.05 8.11 3.53
C ILE A 97 -7.19 8.27 4.53
N TYR A 98 -8.04 7.25 4.61
CA TYR A 98 -9.18 7.21 5.53
C TYR A 98 -8.72 6.61 6.86
N LEU A 99 -8.80 7.41 7.93
CA LEU A 99 -8.46 7.04 9.30
C LEU A 99 -9.62 7.38 10.24
N GLU A 100 -10.78 6.78 9.97
CA GLU A 100 -11.97 6.91 10.81
C GLU A 100 -11.68 6.46 12.24
N SER A 101 -12.11 7.28 13.20
CA SER A 101 -11.95 6.98 14.63
C SER A 101 -13.18 7.48 15.38
N ASN A 102 -14.11 6.56 15.63
CA ASN A 102 -15.37 6.78 16.34
C ASN A 102 -15.83 5.51 17.10
N GLU A 103 -17.10 5.46 17.51
CA GLU A 103 -17.66 4.36 18.31
C GLU A 103 -17.79 3.03 17.54
N ASN A 104 -17.81 3.06 16.20
CA ASN A 104 -18.00 1.88 15.35
C ASN A 104 -16.71 1.37 14.71
N GLU A 105 -15.75 2.27 14.46
CA GLU A 105 -14.48 1.97 13.78
C GLU A 105 -13.33 2.77 14.40
N ASN A 106 -12.14 2.17 14.48
CA ASN A 106 -10.96 2.85 15.00
C ASN A 106 -9.67 2.47 14.27
N CYS A 107 -9.29 3.30 13.29
CA CYS A 107 -8.06 3.15 12.53
C CYS A 107 -6.80 3.70 13.24
N MET A 108 -6.91 4.20 14.48
CA MET A 108 -5.80 4.83 15.23
C MET A 108 -4.92 3.79 15.91
N ASN A 109 -4.32 2.92 15.10
CA ASN A 109 -3.43 1.83 15.50
C ASN A 109 -2.40 1.57 14.37
N GLU A 110 -1.92 0.34 14.21
CA GLU A 110 -1.03 -0.11 13.13
C GLU A 110 -1.54 0.27 11.73
N THR A 111 -2.85 0.37 11.57
CA THR A 111 -3.54 0.76 10.34
C THR A 111 -3.11 2.13 9.81
N VAL A 112 -2.70 3.05 10.69
CA VAL A 112 -2.12 4.34 10.28
C VAL A 112 -0.88 4.12 9.41
N MET A 113 0.04 3.26 9.87
CA MET A 113 1.27 2.96 9.16
C MET A 113 1.00 2.18 7.87
N VAL A 114 0.13 1.17 7.92
CA VAL A 114 -0.29 0.40 6.73
C VAL A 114 -0.85 1.31 5.64
N ASN A 115 -1.75 2.24 6.00
CA ASN A 115 -2.35 3.15 5.04
C ASN A 115 -1.37 4.20 4.49
N LEU A 116 -0.41 4.66 5.31
CA LEU A 116 0.68 5.51 4.82
C LEU A 116 1.53 4.75 3.80
N LEU A 117 1.96 3.52 4.10
CA LEU A 117 2.74 2.69 3.18
C LEU A 117 1.97 2.34 1.89
N HIS A 118 0.66 2.04 2.00
CA HIS A 118 -0.21 1.91 0.84
C HIS A 118 -0.18 3.16 -0.03
N SER A 119 -0.38 4.34 0.57
CA SER A 119 -0.36 5.61 -0.18
C SER A 119 0.97 5.88 -0.88
N LEU A 120 2.08 5.29 -0.41
CA LEU A 120 3.40 5.37 -1.03
C LEU A 120 3.65 4.33 -2.11
N GLY A 121 2.77 3.32 -2.25
CA GLY A 121 2.83 2.35 -3.33
C GLY A 121 3.08 0.91 -2.89
N LEU A 122 3.05 0.58 -1.61
CA LEU A 122 3.07 -0.83 -1.21
C LEU A 122 1.68 -1.43 -1.36
N SER A 123 1.61 -2.62 -1.95
CA SER A 123 0.43 -3.48 -1.88
C SER A 123 0.57 -4.39 -0.66
N PHE A 124 -0.50 -5.11 -0.29
CA PHE A 124 -0.33 -6.12 0.74
C PHE A 124 0.64 -7.21 0.26
N GLU A 125 1.45 -7.76 1.18
CA GLU A 125 2.49 -8.75 0.85
C GLU A 125 1.87 -10.02 0.23
N HIS A 126 0.69 -10.41 0.71
CA HIS A 126 -0.09 -11.53 0.17
C HIS A 126 -0.74 -11.23 -1.20
N GLN A 127 -0.52 -10.04 -1.78
CA GLN A 127 -0.93 -9.69 -3.15
C GLN A 127 0.27 -9.63 -4.13
N ARG A 128 1.48 -10.00 -3.67
CA ARG A 128 2.64 -10.16 -4.56
C ARG A 128 2.37 -11.18 -5.66
N VAL A 129 2.86 -10.93 -6.87
CA VAL A 129 2.75 -11.87 -8.00
C VAL A 129 3.51 -13.18 -7.77
N ASP A 130 4.52 -13.17 -6.90
CA ASP A 130 5.32 -14.34 -6.55
C ASP A 130 4.89 -15.03 -5.25
N ARG A 131 3.80 -14.58 -4.62
CA ARG A 131 3.32 -15.07 -3.31
C ARG A 131 3.07 -16.58 -3.26
N ASP A 132 2.69 -17.19 -4.38
CA ASP A 132 2.28 -18.61 -4.43
C ASP A 132 3.50 -19.55 -4.23
N LYS A 133 4.72 -18.99 -4.17
CA LYS A 133 5.94 -19.69 -3.72
C LYS A 133 6.08 -19.74 -2.20
N TYR A 134 5.25 -19.01 -1.46
CA TYR A 134 5.39 -18.74 -0.02
C TYR A 134 4.11 -19.02 0.77
N ILE A 135 2.94 -18.82 0.15
CA ILE A 135 1.63 -19.03 0.75
C ILE A 135 0.68 -19.75 -0.22
N THR A 136 -0.33 -20.42 0.33
CA THR A 136 -1.52 -20.88 -0.38
C THR A 136 -2.70 -20.01 0.04
N VAL A 137 -3.46 -19.50 -0.93
CA VAL A 137 -4.72 -18.79 -0.68
C VAL A 137 -5.90 -19.75 -0.87
N HIS A 138 -6.67 -19.96 0.19
CA HIS A 138 -7.90 -20.75 0.17
C HIS A 138 -9.09 -19.90 -0.26
N PHE A 139 -9.24 -19.72 -1.58
CA PHE A 139 -10.33 -18.89 -2.13
C PHE A 139 -11.73 -19.37 -1.71
N GLU A 140 -11.90 -20.67 -1.53
CA GLU A 140 -13.12 -21.29 -1.03
C GLU A 140 -13.50 -20.86 0.40
N ASN A 141 -12.52 -20.40 1.19
CA ASN A 141 -12.70 -19.95 2.57
C ASN A 141 -12.95 -18.44 2.69
N ILE A 142 -12.79 -17.67 1.61
CA ILE A 142 -13.02 -16.21 1.63
C ILE A 142 -14.54 -15.94 1.68
N ALA A 143 -14.96 -15.05 2.59
CA ALA A 143 -16.33 -14.56 2.67
C ALA A 143 -16.60 -13.50 1.57
N ASP A 144 -17.78 -13.54 0.95
CA ASP A 144 -18.19 -12.50 0.02
C ASP A 144 -18.34 -11.15 0.74
N PRO A 145 -17.98 -10.00 0.12
CA PRO A 145 -17.51 -9.83 -1.27
C PRO A 145 -15.97 -9.76 -1.40
N HIS A 146 -15.20 -10.33 -0.47
CA HIS A 146 -13.78 -9.97 -0.28
C HIS A 146 -12.78 -10.65 -1.22
N LEU A 147 -13.22 -11.49 -2.17
CA LEU A 147 -12.36 -12.23 -3.11
C LEU A 147 -11.32 -11.34 -3.81
N ARG A 148 -11.70 -10.11 -4.18
CA ARG A 148 -10.82 -9.19 -4.90
C ARG A 148 -9.59 -8.79 -4.08
N LEU A 149 -9.67 -8.78 -2.75
CA LEU A 149 -8.58 -8.41 -1.84
C LEU A 149 -7.45 -9.45 -1.85
N PHE A 150 -7.70 -10.65 -2.37
CA PHE A 150 -6.73 -11.73 -2.47
C PHE A 150 -6.22 -11.94 -3.89
N LEU A 151 -6.60 -11.10 -4.85
CA LEU A 151 -6.01 -11.14 -6.19
C LEU A 151 -4.60 -10.55 -6.14
N THR A 152 -3.69 -11.10 -6.95
CA THR A 152 -2.36 -10.53 -7.12
C THR A 152 -2.47 -9.19 -7.85
N GLU A 153 -1.66 -8.21 -7.43
CA GLU A 153 -1.51 -6.98 -8.21
C GLU A 153 -0.68 -7.23 -9.47
N ALA A 154 -0.69 -6.31 -10.42
CA ALA A 154 0.08 -6.46 -11.66
C ALA A 154 1.59 -6.38 -11.37
N GLU A 155 2.40 -7.23 -12.01
CA GLU A 155 3.88 -7.21 -11.83
C GLU A 155 4.47 -5.82 -12.12
N SER A 156 3.91 -5.08 -13.08
CA SER A 156 4.33 -3.72 -13.43
C SER A 156 4.17 -2.69 -12.31
N THR A 157 3.38 -2.99 -11.28
CA THR A 157 3.22 -2.13 -10.08
C THR A 157 4.09 -2.58 -8.92
N GLN A 158 4.84 -3.67 -9.07
CA GLN A 158 5.66 -4.31 -8.03
C GLN A 158 7.16 -4.21 -8.36
N ASN A 159 7.69 -3.00 -8.51
CA ASN A 159 9.11 -2.76 -8.83
C ASN A 159 10.08 -3.04 -7.66
N TYR A 160 9.68 -3.86 -6.70
CA TYR A 160 10.42 -4.23 -5.49
C TYR A 160 10.49 -5.75 -5.28
N LEU A 161 10.17 -6.55 -6.31
CA LEU A 161 10.24 -8.02 -6.25
C LEU A 161 11.66 -8.58 -6.05
N SER A 162 12.70 -7.75 -6.17
CA SER A 162 14.07 -8.11 -5.73
C SER A 162 14.17 -8.27 -4.20
N VAL A 163 13.26 -7.68 -3.43
CA VAL A 163 13.18 -7.87 -1.98
C VAL A 163 12.47 -9.20 -1.69
N PRO A 164 13.04 -10.08 -0.83
CA PRO A 164 12.42 -11.35 -0.46
C PRO A 164 10.99 -11.18 0.05
N TYR A 165 10.17 -12.23 -0.09
CA TYR A 165 8.85 -12.26 0.52
C TYR A 165 8.97 -12.19 2.04
N ASP A 166 8.19 -11.32 2.67
CA ASP A 166 8.30 -11.05 4.08
C ASP A 166 7.03 -11.42 4.86
N TYR A 167 7.06 -12.61 5.49
CA TYR A 167 5.98 -13.08 6.35
C TYR A 167 5.70 -12.16 7.55
N LEU A 168 6.68 -11.36 7.98
CA LEU A 168 6.60 -10.47 9.15
C LEU A 168 6.35 -9.01 8.76
N SER A 169 6.09 -8.74 7.48
CA SER A 169 5.75 -7.41 6.99
C SER A 169 4.48 -6.91 7.69
N ILE A 170 4.45 -5.61 8.03
CA ILE A 170 3.21 -4.95 8.49
C ILE A 170 2.13 -4.93 7.39
N MET A 171 2.55 -5.13 6.13
CA MET A 171 1.69 -5.24 4.97
C MET A 171 1.23 -6.69 4.73
N HIS A 172 1.50 -7.66 5.61
CA HIS A 172 1.01 -9.03 5.43
C HIS A 172 -0.39 -9.21 6.04
N GLY A 173 -1.29 -9.90 5.34
CA GLY A 173 -2.60 -10.24 5.87
C GLY A 173 -2.53 -11.32 6.95
N GLU A 174 -3.44 -11.28 7.92
CA GLU A 174 -3.60 -12.35 8.91
C GLU A 174 -4.06 -13.65 8.25
N LYS A 175 -3.77 -14.81 8.89
CA LYS A 175 -4.14 -16.14 8.37
C LYS A 175 -5.63 -16.32 8.07
N ASN A 176 -6.49 -15.63 8.81
CA ASN A 176 -7.95 -15.71 8.73
C ASN A 176 -8.59 -14.41 8.24
N ALA A 177 -7.83 -13.54 7.57
CA ALA A 177 -8.35 -12.31 6.97
C ALA A 177 -9.58 -12.64 6.09
N TYR A 178 -10.71 -12.00 6.36
CA TYR A 178 -11.99 -12.20 5.65
C TYR A 178 -12.44 -13.67 5.52
N ALA A 179 -12.02 -14.54 6.43
CA ALA A 179 -12.34 -15.97 6.39
C ALA A 179 -13.78 -16.24 6.83
N LYS A 180 -14.38 -17.29 6.25
CA LYS A 180 -15.59 -17.91 6.80
C LYS A 180 -15.31 -18.45 8.22
N PRO A 181 -16.30 -18.47 9.12
CA PRO A 181 -16.10 -18.87 10.51
C PRO A 181 -15.37 -20.21 10.66
N GLY A 182 -14.30 -20.24 11.45
CA GLY A 182 -13.53 -21.45 11.75
C GLY A 182 -12.57 -21.91 10.65
N THR A 183 -12.29 -21.08 9.64
CA THR A 183 -11.37 -21.39 8.53
C THR A 183 -10.19 -20.41 8.46
N ILE A 184 -9.19 -20.73 7.65
CA ILE A 184 -8.10 -19.82 7.27
C ILE A 184 -8.18 -19.51 5.78
N THR A 185 -7.81 -18.30 5.39
CA THR A 185 -7.72 -17.86 3.99
C THR A 185 -6.29 -17.87 3.48
N ILE A 186 -5.30 -17.70 4.36
CA ILE A 186 -3.87 -17.72 4.02
C ILE A 186 -3.16 -18.80 4.83
N GLU A 187 -2.63 -19.81 4.13
CA GLU A 187 -1.77 -20.84 4.67
C GLU A 187 -0.32 -20.57 4.26
N THR A 188 0.63 -20.56 5.20
CA THR A 188 2.05 -20.39 4.90
C THR A 188 2.70 -21.71 4.53
N LEU A 189 3.49 -21.76 3.45
CA LEU A 189 4.22 -22.97 3.05
C LEU A 189 5.35 -23.33 4.03
N ASP A 190 5.93 -22.33 4.70
CA ASP A 190 6.76 -22.55 5.88
C ASP A 190 5.88 -22.44 7.15
N PRO A 191 5.58 -23.57 7.82
CA PRO A 191 4.66 -23.59 8.95
C PRO A 191 5.16 -22.81 10.16
N THR A 192 6.45 -22.45 10.23
CA THR A 192 6.97 -21.64 11.33
C THR A 192 6.35 -20.24 11.36
N TYR A 193 5.88 -19.73 10.22
CA TYR A 193 5.29 -18.39 10.09
C TYR A 193 3.76 -18.36 10.19
N GLN A 194 3.09 -19.52 10.26
CA GLN A 194 1.62 -19.60 10.14
C GLN A 194 0.87 -18.76 11.19
N ASP A 195 1.41 -18.67 12.40
CA ASP A 195 0.84 -17.90 13.51
C ASP A 195 1.52 -16.53 13.71
N GLN A 196 2.42 -16.14 12.80
CA GLN A 196 3.15 -14.86 12.85
C GLN A 196 2.64 -13.86 11.80
N ILE A 197 2.15 -14.34 10.66
CA ILE A 197 1.62 -13.47 9.60
C ILE A 197 0.48 -12.57 10.10
N GLY A 198 0.54 -11.29 9.73
CA GLY A 198 -0.46 -10.28 10.11
C GLY A 198 -0.46 -9.85 11.57
N THR A 199 0.55 -10.25 12.36
CA THR A 199 0.67 -9.84 13.78
C THR A 199 1.64 -8.68 14.02
N ALA A 200 2.29 -8.19 12.96
CA ALA A 200 3.31 -7.16 13.04
C ALA A 200 2.70 -5.81 13.45
N THR A 201 3.33 -5.14 14.43
CA THR A 201 2.90 -3.81 14.88
C THR A 201 3.78 -2.67 14.35
N GLU A 202 4.85 -3.00 13.63
CA GLU A 202 5.83 -2.06 13.09
C GLU A 202 6.30 -2.54 11.72
N PRO A 203 6.69 -1.63 10.80
CA PRO A 203 7.26 -2.02 9.52
C PRO A 203 8.55 -2.81 9.71
N SER A 204 8.74 -3.83 8.88
CA SER A 204 10.00 -4.56 8.81
C SER A 204 11.07 -3.76 8.05
N ALA A 205 12.32 -4.23 8.10
CA ALA A 205 13.38 -3.67 7.27
C ALA A 205 13.06 -3.79 5.77
N HIS A 206 12.40 -4.88 5.36
CA HIS A 206 12.00 -5.10 3.97
C HIS A 206 10.88 -4.14 3.53
N ASP A 207 10.00 -3.71 4.44
CA ASP A 207 8.98 -2.71 4.12
C ASP A 207 9.61 -1.37 3.71
N TYR A 208 10.62 -0.91 4.46
CA TYR A 208 11.37 0.30 4.10
C TYR A 208 12.24 0.11 2.86
N GLU A 209 12.87 -1.05 2.69
CA GLU A 209 13.66 -1.37 1.49
C GLU A 209 12.80 -1.29 0.21
N LYS A 210 11.55 -1.79 0.25
CA LYS A 210 10.62 -1.70 -0.88
C LYS A 210 10.30 -0.24 -1.22
N ILE A 211 10.06 0.63 -0.21
CA ILE A 211 9.88 2.07 -0.43
C ILE A 211 11.14 2.69 -1.04
N ASN A 212 12.32 2.36 -0.52
CA ASN A 212 13.59 2.87 -1.03
C ASN A 212 13.82 2.51 -2.51
N LEU A 213 13.44 1.30 -2.91
CA LEU A 213 13.48 0.87 -4.32
C LEU A 213 12.47 1.63 -5.19
N LEU A 214 11.23 1.81 -4.70
CA LEU A 214 10.19 2.55 -5.44
C LEU A 214 10.60 4.01 -5.70
N PHE A 215 11.18 4.67 -4.70
CA PHE A 215 11.60 6.07 -4.78
C PHE A 215 13.05 6.27 -5.23
N LYS A 216 13.81 5.18 -5.41
CA LYS A 216 15.24 5.20 -5.79
C LYS A 216 16.08 6.03 -4.82
N CYS A 217 15.93 5.76 -3.53
CA CYS A 217 16.67 6.47 -2.49
C CYS A 217 18.17 6.16 -2.57
N ASP A 218 19.01 7.20 -2.52
CA ASP A 218 20.48 7.07 -2.67
C ASP A 218 21.21 6.79 -1.34
N LYS A 219 20.55 7.01 -0.19
CA LYS A 219 21.19 7.12 1.14
C LYS A 219 20.75 6.08 2.17
N HIS A 220 19.94 5.10 1.78
CA HIS A 220 19.37 4.10 2.68
C HIS A 220 19.47 2.70 2.07
#